data_AF-A0A1C5QPY7-F1
#
_entry.id   AF-A0A1C5QPY7-F1
#
_cell.length_a   1.000
_cell.length_b   1.000
_cell.length_c   1.000
_cell.angle_alpha   90.00
_cell.angle_beta   90.00
_cell.angle_gamma   90.00
#
_symmetry.space_group_name_H-M   'P 1'
#
loop_
_entity.id
_entity.type
_entity.pdbx_description
1 polymer ?
#
loop_
_entity_poly.entity_id
_entity_poly.type
_entity_poly.pdbx_seq_one_letter_code
_entity_poly.pdbx_strand_id
1 'polypeptide(L)'
;MKKKIFVLVATTLALSSPLSVLAECQHNNDQWEVLYKADCEDEGVETRYCSVCHEYQRRSIPKTAHVFSNWKVSEKATKFSEGTLSRYCIYCDEEEYKTIPKKKMTKAEKKVKKVVDSFYSAAKKYDVKKMRKCFVRGSDLKVFVEYKQMASFCKKYNKRMRYEFRSLSVKRNRATVKVYCRYPDASFAVEKALIENKYYFLDYPDDSAADFRNAVYKDILFNIDYDDDFSLWGETITFKLVKKGSSWKIEKPNFKMTDSINCGYESGYKYAF
;
A
#
# COMPACT_ATOMS: atom_id res chain seq x y z
N MET A 1 15.95 37.55 -8.24
CA MET A 1 16.35 38.85 -7.65
C MET A 1 17.39 39.51 -8.55
N LYS A 2 17.01 40.54 -9.32
CA LYS A 2 17.94 41.35 -10.12
C LYS A 2 18.40 42.55 -9.27
N LYS A 3 19.71 42.65 -9.00
CA LYS A 3 20.33 43.80 -8.33
C LYS A 3 20.39 44.99 -9.31
N LYS A 4 19.95 46.17 -8.89
CA LYS A 4 20.25 47.43 -9.59
C LYS A 4 20.94 48.37 -8.60
N ILE A 5 22.16 48.77 -8.97
CA ILE A 5 23.01 49.73 -8.27
C ILE A 5 22.64 51.11 -8.81
N PHE A 6 22.40 52.08 -7.93
CA PHE A 6 22.30 53.50 -8.31
C PHE A 6 23.31 54.29 -7.47
N VAL A 7 24.22 54.97 -8.17
CA VAL A 7 25.23 55.87 -7.62
C VAL A 7 24.60 57.26 -7.47
N LEU A 8 24.73 57.86 -6.30
CA LEU A 8 24.34 59.25 -6.02
C LEU A 8 25.58 60.16 -6.17
N VAL A 9 25.45 61.21 -6.97
CA VAL A 9 26.36 62.37 -6.96
C VAL A 9 25.59 63.53 -6.33
N ALA A 10 26.19 64.11 -5.30
CA ALA A 10 25.66 65.25 -4.56
C ALA A 10 26.09 66.56 -5.22
N THR A 11 25.17 67.50 -5.35
CA THR A 11 25.46 68.93 -5.54
C THR A 11 24.51 69.73 -4.67
N THR A 12 25.08 70.42 -3.69
CA THR A 12 24.41 71.34 -2.77
C THR A 12 24.31 72.72 -3.40
N LEU A 13 23.14 73.35 -3.35
CA LEU A 13 23.02 74.81 -3.38
C LEU A 13 21.85 75.23 -2.49
N ALA A 14 22.15 75.95 -1.41
CA ALA A 14 21.20 76.46 -0.45
C ALA A 14 20.64 77.81 -0.91
N LEU A 15 19.31 77.94 -0.93
CA LEU A 15 18.60 79.21 -1.07
C LEU A 15 17.45 79.26 -0.07
N SER A 16 17.50 80.29 0.75
CA SER A 16 16.66 80.61 1.90
C SER A 16 15.22 80.98 1.55
N SER A 17 14.26 80.53 2.35
CA SER A 17 12.88 81.04 2.42
C SER A 17 12.35 80.84 3.85
N PRO A 18 11.33 81.60 4.29
CA PRO A 18 11.08 81.88 5.70
C PRO A 18 10.75 80.60 6.48
N LEU A 19 11.22 80.51 7.74
CA LEU A 19 10.71 79.55 8.71
C LEU A 19 9.23 79.84 8.93
N SER A 20 8.39 79.31 8.05
CA SER A 20 7.11 78.79 8.48
C SER A 20 7.49 77.68 9.44
N VAL A 21 7.13 77.82 10.70
CA VAL A 21 7.05 76.67 11.60
C VAL A 21 5.98 75.76 11.00
N LEU A 22 6.35 74.97 9.99
CA LEU A 22 5.68 73.73 9.70
C LEU A 22 5.82 72.98 11.02
N ALA A 23 4.72 72.85 11.77
CA ALA A 23 4.68 71.93 12.87
C ALA A 23 5.32 70.64 12.36
N GLU A 24 6.48 70.25 12.90
CA GLU A 24 7.09 68.98 12.58
C GLU A 24 5.97 67.93 12.73
N CYS A 25 5.47 67.33 11.64
CA CYS A 25 4.53 66.19 11.73
C CYS A 25 5.38 65.10 12.38
N GLN A 26 5.41 65.11 13.71
CA GLN A 26 5.75 63.98 14.52
C GLN A 26 4.62 63.01 14.24
N HIS A 27 4.82 62.15 13.24
CA HIS A 27 3.90 61.15 12.77
C HIS A 27 3.51 60.15 13.88
N ASN A 28 3.63 60.46 15.16
CA ASN A 28 3.54 59.52 16.26
C ASN A 28 2.15 59.44 16.90
N ASN A 29 1.19 60.27 16.47
CA ASN A 29 -0.04 60.48 17.24
C ASN A 29 -1.30 59.84 16.63
N ASP A 30 -1.30 59.50 15.33
CA ASP A 30 -2.46 58.86 14.69
C ASP A 30 -2.41 57.34 14.82
N GLN A 31 -3.58 56.74 15.10
CA GLN A 31 -3.73 55.29 15.24
C GLN A 31 -3.55 54.58 13.89
N TRP A 32 -2.93 53.41 13.93
CA TRP A 32 -2.81 52.53 12.77
C TRP A 32 -4.09 51.71 12.58
N GLU A 33 -4.57 51.64 11.34
CA GLU A 33 -5.72 50.84 10.92
C GLU A 33 -5.27 49.68 10.04
N VAL A 34 -5.76 48.47 10.31
CA VAL A 34 -5.44 47.28 9.51
C VAL A 34 -6.21 47.33 8.18
N LEU A 35 -5.48 47.50 7.08
CA LEU A 35 -6.02 47.47 5.72
C LEU A 35 -6.16 46.03 5.20
N TYR A 36 -5.12 45.23 5.37
CA TYR A 36 -5.12 43.79 5.05
C TYR A 36 -4.63 43.02 6.26
N LYS A 37 -5.39 42.01 6.69
CA LYS A 37 -4.95 41.13 7.78
C LYS A 37 -3.84 40.22 7.25
N ALA A 38 -2.82 39.99 8.08
CA ALA A 38 -1.82 38.98 7.80
C ALA A 38 -2.41 37.58 7.99
N ASP A 39 -2.01 36.64 7.13
CA ASP A 39 -2.22 35.21 7.32
C ASP A 39 -0.88 34.47 7.20
N CYS A 40 -0.89 33.16 6.97
CA CYS A 40 0.34 32.37 6.86
C CYS A 40 1.01 32.46 5.48
N GLU A 41 0.32 32.95 4.45
CA GLU A 41 0.84 33.15 3.09
C GLU A 41 1.20 34.61 2.83
N ASP A 42 0.41 35.55 3.32
CA ASP A 42 0.52 36.95 3.00
C ASP A 42 0.80 37.80 4.26
N GLU A 43 1.75 38.73 4.12
CA GLU A 43 1.93 39.79 5.11
C GLU A 43 0.70 40.71 5.09
N GLY A 44 0.28 41.15 6.28
CA GLY A 44 -0.76 42.15 6.39
C GLY A 44 -0.22 43.56 6.15
N VAL A 45 -1.10 44.54 6.08
CA VAL A 45 -0.74 45.94 5.92
C VAL A 45 -1.56 46.78 6.87
N GLU A 46 -0.88 47.62 7.66
CA GLU A 46 -1.51 48.70 8.39
C GLU A 46 -1.25 50.03 7.68
N THR A 47 -2.25 50.91 7.70
CA THR A 47 -2.19 52.26 7.17
C THR A 47 -2.60 53.27 8.24
N ARG A 48 -2.09 54.48 8.14
CA ARG A 48 -2.63 55.63 8.88
C ARG A 48 -2.47 56.90 8.08
N TYR A 49 -3.32 57.88 8.34
CA TYR A 49 -3.34 59.17 7.67
C TYR A 49 -2.86 60.26 8.65
N CYS A 50 -1.78 60.99 8.34
CA CYS A 50 -1.38 62.18 9.14
C CYS A 50 -2.28 63.35 8.71
N SER A 51 -3.20 63.79 9.56
CA SER A 51 -4.07 64.94 9.28
C SER A 51 -3.30 66.27 9.18
N VAL A 52 -2.03 66.28 9.62
CA VAL A 52 -1.15 67.46 9.55
C VAL A 52 -0.49 67.57 8.18
N CYS A 53 0.13 66.50 7.65
CA CYS A 53 0.81 66.51 6.34
C CYS A 53 -0.03 65.94 5.19
N HIS A 54 -1.21 65.39 5.48
CA HIS A 54 -2.14 64.81 4.52
C HIS A 54 -1.57 63.59 3.76
N GLU A 55 -0.55 62.91 4.29
CA GLU A 55 0.06 61.71 3.70
C GLU A 55 -0.40 60.42 4.39
N TYR A 56 -0.40 59.32 3.61
CA TYR A 56 -0.61 57.97 4.12
C TYR A 56 0.72 57.27 4.42
N GLN A 57 0.85 56.75 5.63
CA GLN A 57 1.95 55.86 6.00
C GLN A 57 1.49 54.41 5.95
N ARG A 58 2.38 53.51 5.52
CA ARG A 58 2.13 52.06 5.48
C ARG A 58 3.25 51.32 6.18
N ARG A 59 2.90 50.23 6.85
CA ARG A 59 3.86 49.25 7.36
C ARG A 59 3.31 47.84 7.19
N SER A 60 4.21 46.86 7.05
CA SER A 60 3.82 45.46 6.98
C SER A 60 3.51 44.90 8.38
N ILE A 61 2.53 44.00 8.41
CA ILE A 61 2.26 43.12 9.54
C ILE A 61 2.89 41.77 9.18
N PRO A 62 3.80 41.21 9.99
CA PRO A 62 4.38 39.91 9.73
C PRO A 62 3.31 38.82 9.58
N LYS A 63 3.63 37.79 8.77
CA LYS A 63 2.78 36.61 8.61
C LYS A 63 2.44 35.96 9.95
N THR A 64 1.26 35.38 10.04
CA THR A 64 0.81 34.61 11.21
C THR A 64 1.12 33.13 11.06
N ALA A 65 1.07 32.38 12.16
CA ALA A 65 1.19 30.93 12.11
C ALA A 65 -0.04 30.29 11.43
N HIS A 66 0.14 29.08 10.88
CA HIS A 66 -0.96 28.33 10.26
C HIS A 66 -2.15 28.13 11.19
N VAL A 67 -3.34 28.39 10.67
CA VAL A 67 -4.61 28.12 11.34
C VAL A 67 -5.18 26.83 10.77
N PHE A 68 -4.90 25.71 11.44
CA PHE A 68 -5.33 24.39 10.97
C PHE A 68 -6.79 24.08 11.33
N SER A 69 -7.46 23.37 10.42
CA SER A 69 -8.76 22.76 10.66
C SER A 69 -8.70 21.64 11.71
N ASN A 70 -9.88 21.19 12.15
CA ASN A 70 -10.01 20.02 13.03
C ASN A 70 -9.46 18.76 12.33
N TRP A 71 -8.76 17.92 13.11
CA TRP A 71 -8.30 16.62 12.65
C TRP A 71 -9.48 15.76 12.13
N LYS A 72 -9.30 15.17 10.95
CA LYS A 72 -10.22 14.21 10.35
C LYS A 72 -9.50 12.88 10.07
N VAL A 73 -10.22 11.77 10.14
CA VAL A 73 -9.68 10.45 9.78
C VAL A 73 -9.67 10.33 8.25
N SER A 74 -8.49 10.45 7.64
CA SER A 74 -8.29 10.22 6.21
C SER A 74 -8.18 8.72 5.90
N GLU A 75 -7.52 7.96 6.79
CA GLU A 75 -7.41 6.51 6.67
C GLU A 75 -7.75 5.80 7.99
N LYS A 76 -8.64 4.81 7.94
CA LYS A 76 -9.05 4.07 9.14
C LYS A 76 -7.99 3.05 9.52
N ALA A 77 -7.53 3.11 10.77
CA ALA A 77 -6.67 2.07 11.32
C ALA A 77 -7.35 0.69 11.29
N THR A 78 -6.58 -0.33 10.89
CA THR A 78 -7.01 -1.73 10.88
C THR A 78 -6.18 -2.54 11.86
N LYS A 79 -6.38 -3.87 11.89
CA LYS A 79 -5.54 -4.79 12.68
C LYS A 79 -4.18 -5.04 12.02
N PHE A 80 -4.02 -4.63 10.75
CA PHE A 80 -2.87 -4.95 9.91
C PHE A 80 -2.11 -3.71 9.44
N SER A 81 -2.80 -2.58 9.31
CA SER A 81 -2.28 -1.26 8.92
C SER A 81 -2.65 -0.21 9.97
N GLU A 82 -1.77 0.77 10.15
CA GLU A 82 -2.09 2.00 10.87
C GLU A 82 -3.16 2.79 10.09
N GLY A 83 -3.75 3.77 10.75
CA GLY A 83 -4.59 4.77 10.10
C GLY A 83 -3.91 6.11 10.11
N THR A 84 -4.57 7.10 9.53
CA THR A 84 -4.04 8.44 9.37
C THR A 84 -5.13 9.46 9.72
N LEU A 85 -4.77 10.43 10.56
CA LEU A 85 -5.49 11.69 10.70
C LEU A 85 -4.83 12.71 9.80
N SER A 86 -5.62 13.53 9.11
CA SER A 86 -5.13 14.71 8.41
C SER A 86 -5.89 15.96 8.87
N ARG A 87 -5.21 17.11 8.75
CA ARG A 87 -5.80 18.45 8.83
C ARG A 87 -5.09 19.34 7.84
N TYR A 88 -5.72 20.44 7.47
CA TYR A 88 -5.18 21.42 6.51
C TYR A 88 -5.31 22.84 7.07
N CYS A 89 -4.39 23.73 6.69
CA CYS A 89 -4.48 25.15 6.98
C CYS A 89 -5.65 25.76 6.20
N ILE A 90 -6.51 26.53 6.86
CA ILE A 90 -7.71 27.09 6.21
C ILE A 90 -7.41 28.22 5.22
N TYR A 91 -6.18 28.75 5.23
CA TYR A 91 -5.76 29.85 4.38
C TYR A 91 -4.89 29.37 3.20
N CYS A 92 -3.96 28.44 3.43
CA CYS A 92 -2.94 28.05 2.44
C CYS A 92 -2.93 26.55 2.07
N ASP A 93 -3.91 25.79 2.55
CA ASP A 93 -4.06 24.34 2.31
C ASP A 93 -2.87 23.45 2.73
N GLU A 94 -1.89 23.97 3.47
CA GLU A 94 -0.80 23.16 4.02
C GLU A 94 -1.35 22.04 4.91
N GLU A 95 -0.88 20.81 4.68
CA GLU A 95 -1.42 19.62 5.34
C GLU A 95 -0.49 19.09 6.44
N GLU A 96 -1.11 18.64 7.53
CA GLU A 96 -0.44 17.86 8.57
C GLU A 96 -1.06 16.48 8.73
N TYR A 97 -0.22 15.53 9.15
CA TYR A 97 -0.59 14.13 9.32
C TYR A 97 -0.23 13.61 10.70
N LYS A 98 -1.12 12.77 11.27
CA LYS A 98 -0.85 12.01 12.50
C LYS A 98 -1.23 10.54 12.33
N THR A 99 -0.37 9.66 12.82
CA THR A 99 -0.60 8.21 12.78
C THR A 99 -1.63 7.77 13.82
N ILE A 100 -2.57 6.93 13.41
CA ILE A 100 -3.49 6.20 14.28
C ILE A 100 -2.96 4.78 14.48
N PRO A 101 -2.65 4.34 15.72
CA PRO A 101 -2.14 3.00 15.96
C PRO A 101 -3.07 1.89 15.48
N LYS A 102 -2.49 0.73 15.11
CA LYS A 102 -3.24 -0.47 14.71
C LYS A 102 -4.23 -0.89 15.79
N LYS A 103 -5.40 -1.36 15.36
CA LYS A 103 -6.40 -1.96 16.24
C LYS A 103 -5.85 -3.24 16.88
N LYS A 104 -6.05 -3.40 18.18
CA LYS A 104 -5.64 -4.61 18.91
C LYS A 104 -6.46 -5.82 18.44
N MET A 105 -5.77 -6.94 18.17
CA MET A 105 -6.43 -8.22 17.88
C MET A 105 -6.89 -8.91 19.17
N THR A 106 -8.08 -9.51 19.13
CA THR A 106 -8.56 -10.36 20.23
C THR A 106 -7.76 -11.67 20.33
N LYS A 107 -7.86 -12.37 21.47
CA LYS A 107 -7.23 -13.69 21.65
C LYS A 107 -7.67 -14.69 20.56
N ALA A 108 -8.94 -14.68 20.18
CA ALA A 108 -9.46 -15.56 19.13
C ALA A 108 -8.88 -15.22 17.75
N GLU A 109 -8.80 -13.93 17.42
CA GLU A 109 -8.24 -13.46 16.15
C GLU A 109 -6.75 -13.80 16.02
N LYS A 110 -5.97 -13.68 17.10
CA LYS A 110 -4.56 -14.11 17.13
C LYS A 110 -4.41 -15.60 16.82
N LYS A 111 -5.28 -16.45 17.38
CA LYS A 111 -5.29 -17.89 17.10
C LYS A 111 -5.67 -18.19 15.64
N VAL A 112 -6.66 -17.49 15.08
CA VAL A 112 -7.04 -17.62 13.67
C VAL A 112 -5.90 -17.21 12.74
N LYS A 113 -5.27 -16.05 13.01
CA LYS A 113 -4.11 -15.57 12.24
C LYS A 113 -2.99 -16.61 12.22
N LYS A 114 -2.69 -17.22 13.38
CA LYS A 114 -1.66 -18.26 13.52
C LYS A 114 -1.91 -19.47 12.62
N VAL A 115 -3.16 -19.87 12.39
CA VAL A 115 -3.48 -20.98 11.47
C VAL A 115 -3.09 -20.63 10.04
N VAL A 116 -3.44 -19.43 9.58
CA VAL A 116 -3.12 -18.94 8.24
C VAL A 116 -1.60 -18.74 8.08
N ASP A 117 -0.93 -18.19 9.09
CA ASP A 117 0.53 -18.08 9.10
C ASP A 117 1.22 -19.46 9.03
N SER A 118 0.70 -20.43 9.77
CA SER A 118 1.23 -21.81 9.75
C SER A 118 1.05 -22.48 8.39
N PHE A 119 -0.11 -22.27 7.76
CA PHE A 119 -0.39 -22.76 6.41
C PHE A 119 0.62 -22.20 5.40
N TYR A 120 0.78 -20.88 5.33
CA TYR A 120 1.73 -20.27 4.39
C TYR A 120 3.20 -20.56 4.71
N SER A 121 3.56 -20.70 5.99
CA SER A 121 4.90 -21.14 6.39
C SER A 121 5.21 -22.55 5.89
N ALA A 122 4.21 -23.44 5.88
CA ALA A 122 4.33 -24.78 5.32
C ALA A 122 4.33 -24.75 3.78
N ALA A 123 3.46 -23.94 3.16
CA ALA A 123 3.34 -23.79 1.71
C ALA A 123 4.65 -23.30 1.07
N LYS A 124 5.32 -22.33 1.69
CA LYS A 124 6.65 -21.83 1.25
C LYS A 124 7.71 -22.92 1.16
N LYS A 125 7.56 -24.00 1.93
CA LYS A 125 8.47 -25.15 1.97
C LYS A 125 7.90 -26.36 1.24
N TYR A 126 6.71 -26.22 0.66
CA TYR A 126 5.89 -27.31 0.15
C TYR A 126 5.75 -28.49 1.14
N ASP A 127 5.65 -28.19 2.43
CA ASP A 127 5.51 -29.20 3.50
C ASP A 127 4.05 -29.69 3.56
N VAL A 128 3.75 -30.70 2.74
CA VAL A 128 2.40 -31.27 2.58
C VAL A 128 1.80 -31.69 3.93
N LYS A 129 2.58 -32.36 4.78
CA LYS A 129 2.09 -32.84 6.09
C LYS A 129 1.65 -31.68 6.97
N LYS A 130 2.41 -30.57 7.03
CA LYS A 130 2.03 -29.39 7.81
C LYS A 130 0.89 -28.60 7.19
N MET A 131 0.84 -28.47 5.86
CA MET A 131 -0.28 -27.83 5.17
C MET A 131 -1.59 -28.56 5.49
N ARG A 132 -1.64 -29.89 5.29
CA ARG A 132 -2.83 -30.71 5.55
C ARG A 132 -3.30 -30.63 7.00
N LYS A 133 -2.37 -30.51 7.96
CA LYS A 133 -2.69 -30.31 9.39
C LYS A 133 -3.45 -29.02 9.69
N CYS A 134 -3.44 -28.02 8.81
CA CYS A 134 -4.20 -26.77 9.02
C CYS A 134 -5.71 -26.93 8.76
N PHE A 135 -6.13 -27.98 8.05
CA PHE A 135 -7.53 -28.19 7.65
C PHE A 135 -8.29 -29.07 8.63
N VAL A 136 -9.62 -28.99 8.57
CA VAL A 136 -10.51 -29.96 9.22
C VAL A 136 -10.29 -31.34 8.63
N ARG A 137 -10.33 -31.44 7.30
CA ARG A 137 -10.04 -32.65 6.53
C ARG A 137 -8.87 -32.37 5.58
N GLY A 138 -7.67 -32.74 6.00
CA GLY A 138 -6.43 -32.43 5.28
C GLY A 138 -6.29 -33.13 3.93
N SER A 139 -6.93 -34.28 3.73
CA SER A 139 -6.92 -35.02 2.46
C SER A 139 -7.50 -34.22 1.29
N ASP A 140 -8.37 -33.25 1.57
CA ASP A 140 -9.09 -32.50 0.53
C ASP A 140 -8.18 -31.48 -0.16
N LEU A 141 -7.04 -31.14 0.45
CA LEU A 141 -6.04 -30.27 -0.16
C LEU A 141 -5.29 -31.04 -1.26
N LYS A 142 -5.60 -30.70 -2.52
CA LYS A 142 -4.88 -31.19 -3.69
C LYS A 142 -3.44 -30.68 -3.66
N VAL A 143 -2.50 -31.62 -3.67
CA VAL A 143 -1.06 -31.38 -3.61
C VAL A 143 -0.37 -32.49 -4.39
N PHE A 144 0.81 -32.23 -4.90
CA PHE A 144 1.60 -33.25 -5.59
C PHE A 144 2.22 -34.22 -4.58
N VAL A 145 1.66 -35.43 -4.52
CA VAL A 145 2.22 -36.56 -3.76
C VAL A 145 2.89 -37.54 -4.71
N GLU A 146 2.20 -37.91 -5.79
CA GLU A 146 2.69 -38.86 -6.79
C GLU A 146 3.55 -38.17 -7.86
N TYR A 147 3.21 -36.91 -8.19
CA TYR A 147 3.95 -36.11 -9.17
C TYR A 147 5.18 -35.44 -8.52
N LYS A 148 6.20 -36.24 -8.21
CA LYS A 148 7.37 -35.83 -7.41
C LYS A 148 8.17 -34.68 -8.02
N GLN A 149 8.24 -34.59 -9.35
CA GLN A 149 8.91 -33.51 -10.08
C GLN A 149 8.22 -32.18 -9.80
N MET A 150 6.89 -32.14 -9.94
CA MET A 150 6.12 -30.92 -9.66
C MET A 150 6.15 -30.55 -8.17
N ALA A 151 6.14 -31.53 -7.26
CA ALA A 151 6.37 -31.26 -5.84
C ALA A 151 7.74 -30.59 -5.57
N SER A 152 8.78 -31.05 -6.28
CA SER A 152 10.12 -30.48 -6.19
C SER A 152 10.19 -29.08 -6.80
N PHE A 153 9.48 -28.86 -7.91
CA PHE A 153 9.30 -27.55 -8.54
C PHE A 153 8.66 -26.56 -7.56
N CYS A 154 7.51 -26.90 -6.96
CA CYS A 154 6.85 -26.04 -5.98
C CYS A 154 7.76 -25.79 -4.77
N LYS A 155 8.51 -26.79 -4.29
CA LYS A 155 9.49 -26.62 -3.20
C LYS A 155 10.60 -25.63 -3.57
N LYS A 156 11.09 -25.64 -4.82
CA LYS A 156 12.12 -24.73 -5.33
C LYS A 156 11.61 -23.29 -5.37
N TYR A 157 10.38 -23.07 -5.84
CA TYR A 157 9.90 -21.72 -6.17
C TYR A 157 8.98 -21.09 -5.11
N ASN A 158 8.26 -21.86 -4.29
CA ASN A 158 7.33 -21.30 -3.28
C ASN A 158 8.03 -20.44 -2.20
N LYS A 159 9.36 -20.50 -2.07
CA LYS A 159 10.13 -19.56 -1.25
C LYS A 159 9.94 -18.09 -1.67
N ARG A 160 9.57 -17.84 -2.93
CA ARG A 160 9.24 -16.50 -3.45
C ARG A 160 7.86 -16.00 -3.02
N MET A 161 6.97 -16.88 -2.51
CA MET A 161 5.63 -16.48 -2.09
C MET A 161 5.67 -15.39 -1.01
N ARG A 162 4.77 -14.41 -1.11
CA ARG A 162 4.55 -13.33 -0.14
C ARG A 162 3.06 -13.21 0.14
N TYR A 163 2.68 -12.87 1.37
CA TYR A 163 1.27 -12.75 1.70
C TYR A 163 1.02 -11.66 2.75
N GLU A 164 -0.12 -10.99 2.63
CA GLU A 164 -0.54 -9.87 3.47
C GLU A 164 -2.00 -10.05 3.89
N PHE A 165 -2.28 -9.93 5.18
CA PHE A 165 -3.66 -9.97 5.66
C PHE A 165 -4.40 -8.71 5.25
N ARG A 166 -5.51 -8.86 4.54
CA ARG A 166 -6.42 -7.77 4.16
C ARG A 166 -7.54 -7.61 5.18
N SER A 167 -8.11 -8.72 5.64
CA SER A 167 -9.15 -8.69 6.68
C SER A 167 -9.19 -9.97 7.49
N LEU A 168 -9.69 -9.85 8.72
CA LEU A 168 -9.92 -10.96 9.63
C LEU A 168 -11.12 -10.64 10.51
N SER A 169 -12.13 -11.50 10.45
CA SER A 169 -13.34 -11.41 11.24
C SER A 169 -13.63 -12.76 11.91
N VAL A 170 -13.98 -12.73 13.19
CA VAL A 170 -14.38 -13.89 13.98
C VAL A 170 -15.81 -13.67 14.47
N LYS A 171 -16.70 -14.62 14.16
CA LYS A 171 -18.09 -14.64 14.62
C LYS A 171 -18.37 -15.98 15.29
N ARG A 172 -18.45 -15.99 16.62
CA ARG A 172 -18.63 -17.20 17.46
C ARG A 172 -17.59 -18.28 17.13
N ASN A 173 -17.99 -19.35 16.45
CA ASN A 173 -17.19 -20.51 16.08
C ASN A 173 -16.74 -20.49 14.61
N ARG A 174 -16.97 -19.40 13.87
CA ARG A 174 -16.54 -19.22 12.47
C ARG A 174 -15.62 -18.02 12.34
N ALA A 175 -14.70 -18.08 11.39
CA ALA A 175 -13.86 -16.95 11.03
C ALA A 175 -13.68 -16.88 9.51
N THR A 176 -13.56 -15.65 9.02
CA THR A 176 -13.24 -15.35 7.62
C THR A 176 -11.98 -14.51 7.61
N VAL A 177 -10.98 -14.94 6.84
CA VAL A 177 -9.73 -14.21 6.62
C VAL A 177 -9.56 -13.98 5.13
N LYS A 178 -9.25 -12.75 4.73
CA LYS A 178 -8.80 -12.44 3.37
C LYS A 178 -7.32 -12.15 3.40
N VAL A 179 -6.57 -12.82 2.54
CA VAL A 179 -5.13 -12.63 2.38
C VAL A 179 -4.85 -12.31 0.93
N TYR A 180 -4.08 -11.26 0.67
CA TYR A 180 -3.50 -11.03 -0.64
C TYR A 180 -2.21 -11.83 -0.73
N CYS A 181 -2.13 -12.78 -1.66
CA CYS A 181 -1.01 -13.68 -1.85
C CYS A 181 -0.37 -13.43 -3.21
N ARG A 182 0.95 -13.20 -3.21
CA ARG A 182 1.80 -13.19 -4.40
C ARG A 182 2.55 -14.51 -4.46
N TYR A 183 2.43 -15.27 -5.55
CA TYR A 183 3.02 -16.61 -5.68
C TYR A 183 3.62 -16.82 -7.08
N PRO A 184 4.65 -17.69 -7.23
CA PRO A 184 5.18 -18.03 -8.55
C PRO A 184 4.11 -18.68 -9.38
N ASP A 185 3.89 -18.20 -10.59
CA ASP A 185 2.82 -18.66 -11.46
C ASP A 185 3.41 -19.23 -12.74
N ALA A 186 3.15 -20.52 -12.99
CA ALA A 186 3.54 -21.24 -14.19
C ALA A 186 2.30 -21.66 -15.01
N SER A 187 1.13 -21.06 -14.78
CA SER A 187 -0.12 -21.50 -15.41
C SER A 187 -0.02 -21.57 -16.93
N PHE A 188 0.62 -20.58 -17.57
CA PHE A 188 0.79 -20.55 -19.03
C PHE A 188 1.67 -21.69 -19.54
N ALA A 189 2.84 -21.89 -18.92
CA ALA A 189 3.73 -23.00 -19.25
C ALA A 189 3.08 -24.37 -19.03
N VAL A 190 2.26 -24.50 -17.98
CA VAL A 190 1.48 -25.72 -17.69
C VAL A 190 0.41 -25.96 -18.76
N GLU A 191 -0.36 -24.93 -19.10
CA GLU A 191 -1.39 -25.01 -20.15
C GLU A 191 -0.78 -25.45 -21.48
N LYS A 192 0.26 -24.76 -21.93
CA LYS A 192 0.96 -25.03 -23.19
C LYS A 192 1.51 -26.45 -23.24
N ALA A 193 2.21 -26.89 -22.19
CA ALA A 193 2.75 -28.24 -22.10
C ALA A 193 1.65 -29.31 -22.14
N LEU A 194 0.51 -29.08 -21.47
CA LEU A 194 -0.62 -30.02 -21.49
C LEU A 194 -1.29 -30.10 -22.87
N ILE A 195 -1.41 -28.97 -23.57
CA ILE A 195 -1.96 -28.92 -24.93
C ILE A 195 -1.03 -29.63 -25.92
N GLU A 196 0.27 -29.36 -25.86
CA GLU A 196 1.28 -29.98 -26.72
C GLU A 196 1.33 -31.50 -26.52
N ASN A 197 1.11 -31.98 -25.30
CA ASN A 197 1.08 -33.42 -24.99
C ASN A 197 -0.33 -34.05 -25.04
N LYS A 198 -1.36 -33.34 -25.53
CA LYS A 198 -2.75 -33.84 -25.53
C LYS A 198 -2.91 -35.20 -26.24
N TYR A 199 -2.10 -35.45 -27.27
CA TYR A 199 -2.13 -36.68 -28.06
C TYR A 199 -0.94 -37.60 -27.80
N TYR A 200 -0.20 -37.41 -26.71
CA TYR A 200 1.02 -38.15 -26.38
C TYR A 200 0.91 -39.68 -26.58
N PHE A 201 -0.18 -40.29 -26.10
CA PHE A 201 -0.35 -41.74 -26.19
C PHE A 201 -0.67 -42.27 -27.59
N LEU A 202 -0.94 -41.41 -28.58
CA LEU A 202 -1.01 -41.83 -29.98
C LEU A 202 0.39 -42.12 -30.53
N ASP A 203 1.38 -41.31 -30.13
CA ASP A 203 2.77 -41.46 -30.56
C ASP A 203 3.54 -42.44 -29.66
N TYR A 204 3.15 -42.55 -28.39
CA TYR A 204 3.77 -43.41 -27.37
C TYR A 204 2.72 -44.31 -26.68
N PRO A 205 2.15 -45.31 -27.38
CA PRO A 205 1.03 -46.10 -26.85
C PRO A 205 1.40 -47.01 -25.67
N ASP A 206 2.67 -47.41 -25.56
CA ASP A 206 3.15 -48.32 -24.51
C ASP A 206 3.66 -47.59 -23.26
N ASP A 207 3.74 -46.27 -23.30
CA ASP A 207 4.24 -45.46 -22.20
C ASP A 207 3.27 -45.42 -21.01
N SER A 208 3.81 -45.28 -19.81
CA SER A 208 2.98 -45.18 -18.61
C SER A 208 2.47 -43.75 -18.37
N ALA A 209 1.48 -43.61 -17.49
CA ALA A 209 1.08 -42.29 -16.99
C ALA A 209 2.21 -41.53 -16.28
N ALA A 210 3.25 -42.23 -15.79
CA ALA A 210 4.42 -41.58 -15.21
C ALA A 210 5.33 -40.99 -16.29
N ASP A 211 5.47 -41.67 -17.42
CA ASP A 211 6.27 -41.21 -18.56
C ASP A 211 5.62 -39.97 -19.20
N PHE A 212 4.30 -40.01 -19.43
CA PHE A 212 3.52 -38.83 -19.83
C PHE A 212 3.73 -37.63 -18.89
N ARG A 213 3.65 -37.85 -17.56
CA ARG A 213 3.93 -36.76 -16.59
C ARG A 213 5.36 -36.25 -16.68
N ASN A 214 6.34 -37.11 -16.97
CA ASN A 214 7.72 -36.69 -17.14
C ASN A 214 7.91 -35.85 -18.42
N ALA A 215 7.24 -36.21 -19.52
CA ALA A 215 7.22 -35.43 -20.75
C ALA A 215 6.62 -34.04 -20.50
N VAL A 216 5.40 -33.97 -19.97
CA VAL A 216 4.74 -32.71 -19.59
C VAL A 216 5.61 -31.87 -18.66
N TYR A 217 6.28 -32.47 -17.68
CA TYR A 217 7.18 -31.74 -16.78
C TYR A 217 8.35 -31.09 -17.52
N LYS A 218 8.97 -31.80 -18.46
CA LYS A 218 10.07 -31.26 -19.27
C LYS A 218 9.60 -30.08 -20.11
N ASP A 219 8.43 -30.18 -20.71
CA ASP A 219 7.88 -29.12 -21.54
C ASP A 219 7.46 -27.91 -20.71
N ILE A 220 6.98 -28.11 -19.47
CA ILE A 220 6.77 -27.01 -18.52
C ILE A 220 8.08 -26.26 -18.26
N LEU A 221 9.19 -26.98 -18.00
CA LEU A 221 10.48 -26.34 -17.78
C LEU A 221 10.97 -25.60 -19.02
N PHE A 222 10.84 -26.22 -20.19
CA PHE A 222 11.20 -25.61 -21.47
C PHE A 222 10.41 -24.31 -21.71
N ASN A 223 9.09 -24.34 -21.52
CA ASN A 223 8.23 -23.18 -21.71
C ASN A 223 8.52 -22.06 -20.70
N ILE A 224 8.89 -22.40 -19.45
CA ILE A 224 9.34 -21.40 -18.46
C ILE A 224 10.64 -20.71 -18.89
N ASP A 225 11.63 -21.48 -19.35
CA ASP A 225 12.94 -20.94 -19.71
C ASP A 225 12.90 -20.17 -21.04
N TYR A 226 11.99 -20.52 -21.95
CA TYR A 226 11.86 -19.92 -23.28
C TYR A 226 10.97 -18.66 -23.30
N ASP A 227 9.80 -18.69 -22.65
CA ASP A 227 8.81 -17.60 -22.75
C ASP A 227 8.97 -16.50 -21.67
N ASP A 228 9.86 -16.68 -20.68
CA ASP A 228 10.07 -15.83 -19.48
C ASP A 228 8.77 -15.51 -18.69
N ASP A 229 7.69 -16.27 -18.92
CA ASP A 229 6.36 -16.02 -18.34
C ASP A 229 6.20 -16.61 -16.92
N PHE A 230 7.29 -16.66 -16.15
CA PHE A 230 7.32 -17.22 -14.80
C PHE A 230 7.50 -16.14 -13.73
N SER A 231 6.45 -15.35 -13.56
CA SER A 231 6.41 -14.19 -12.67
C SER A 231 5.69 -14.47 -11.35
N LEU A 232 5.48 -13.42 -10.54
CA LEU A 232 4.67 -13.51 -9.32
C LEU A 232 3.25 -13.02 -9.61
N TRP A 233 2.28 -13.94 -9.64
CA TRP A 233 0.86 -13.59 -9.71
C TRP A 233 0.32 -13.21 -8.34
N GLY A 234 -0.53 -12.18 -8.29
CA GLY A 234 -1.07 -11.62 -7.06
C GLY A 234 -2.59 -11.69 -6.98
N GLU A 235 -3.13 -12.42 -6.00
CA GLU A 235 -4.58 -12.55 -5.84
C GLU A 235 -5.05 -12.54 -4.38
N THR A 236 -6.30 -12.13 -4.15
CA THR A 236 -6.95 -12.23 -2.83
C THR A 236 -7.60 -13.60 -2.62
N ILE A 237 -7.08 -14.33 -1.63
CA ILE A 237 -7.52 -15.67 -1.21
C ILE A 237 -8.34 -15.55 0.09
N THR A 238 -9.52 -16.18 0.10
CA THR A 238 -10.40 -16.20 1.27
C THR A 238 -10.29 -17.53 2.01
N PHE A 239 -9.91 -17.47 3.29
CA PHE A 239 -9.92 -18.60 4.20
C PHE A 239 -11.20 -18.57 5.04
N LYS A 240 -11.97 -19.64 4.99
CA LYS A 240 -13.05 -19.92 5.94
C LYS A 240 -12.51 -20.87 6.99
N LEU A 241 -12.57 -20.47 8.26
CA LEU A 241 -12.13 -21.31 9.38
C LEU A 241 -13.30 -21.60 10.32
N VAL A 242 -13.23 -22.77 10.94
CA VAL A 242 -14.16 -23.21 11.97
C VAL A 242 -13.41 -23.60 13.23
N LYS A 243 -14.03 -23.35 14.38
CA LYS A 243 -13.50 -23.76 15.69
C LYS A 243 -13.86 -25.23 15.91
N LYS A 244 -12.85 -26.09 16.10
CA LYS A 244 -12.95 -27.51 16.46
C LYS A 244 -12.36 -27.69 17.86
N GLY A 245 -13.23 -27.80 18.87
CA GLY A 245 -12.83 -27.78 20.27
C GLY A 245 -12.10 -26.49 20.63
N SER A 246 -10.86 -26.60 21.12
CA SER A 246 -10.00 -25.47 21.47
C SER A 246 -9.23 -24.86 20.29
N SER A 247 -9.24 -25.53 19.12
CA SER A 247 -8.40 -25.21 17.96
C SER A 247 -9.21 -24.61 16.81
N TRP A 248 -8.56 -23.78 15.99
CA TRP A 248 -9.10 -23.29 14.73
C TRP A 248 -8.52 -24.11 13.57
N LYS A 249 -9.35 -24.40 12.56
CA LYS A 249 -8.96 -25.15 11.37
C LYS A 249 -9.59 -24.50 10.13
N ILE A 250 -8.90 -24.58 9.00
CA ILE A 250 -9.45 -24.22 7.70
C ILE A 250 -10.55 -25.22 7.36
N GLU A 251 -11.74 -24.73 7.03
CA GLU A 251 -12.94 -25.55 6.81
C GLU A 251 -12.75 -26.49 5.61
N LYS A 252 -12.32 -25.93 4.48
CA LYS A 252 -11.99 -26.66 3.24
C LYS A 252 -11.06 -25.82 2.35
N PRO A 253 -10.27 -26.45 1.48
CA PRO A 253 -9.53 -25.72 0.45
C PRO A 253 -10.48 -25.07 -0.56
N ASN A 254 -9.95 -24.09 -1.31
CA ASN A 254 -10.60 -23.51 -2.47
C ASN A 254 -9.59 -23.45 -3.62
N PHE A 255 -10.08 -23.24 -4.84
CA PHE A 255 -9.27 -23.21 -6.05
C PHE A 255 -8.04 -22.30 -5.92
N LYS A 256 -8.23 -21.00 -5.63
CA LYS A 256 -7.14 -20.01 -5.50
C LYS A 256 -6.10 -20.40 -4.45
N MET A 257 -6.55 -21.00 -3.35
CA MET A 257 -5.66 -21.50 -2.30
C MET A 257 -4.78 -22.63 -2.83
N THR A 258 -5.37 -23.64 -3.48
CA THR A 258 -4.65 -24.76 -4.06
C THR A 258 -3.71 -24.30 -5.17
N ASP A 259 -4.21 -23.45 -6.06
CA ASP A 259 -3.45 -22.95 -7.20
C ASP A 259 -2.22 -22.14 -6.75
N SER A 260 -2.40 -21.31 -5.71
CA SER A 260 -1.30 -20.52 -5.14
C SER A 260 -0.16 -21.34 -4.54
N ILE A 261 -0.45 -22.55 -4.05
CA ILE A 261 0.59 -23.44 -3.50
C ILE A 261 1.19 -24.36 -4.57
N ASN A 262 0.45 -24.62 -5.66
CA ASN A 262 0.86 -25.47 -6.78
C ASN A 262 1.42 -24.66 -7.96
N CYS A 263 1.84 -23.42 -7.71
CA CYS A 263 2.44 -22.54 -8.71
C CYS A 263 1.60 -22.32 -9.99
N GLY A 264 0.27 -22.17 -9.87
CA GLY A 264 -0.58 -21.92 -11.04
C GLY A 264 -0.99 -23.17 -11.83
N TYR A 265 -0.58 -24.35 -11.38
CA TYR A 265 -0.87 -25.60 -12.10
C TYR A 265 -2.38 -25.86 -12.24
N GLU A 266 -3.20 -25.54 -11.25
CA GLU A 266 -4.64 -25.81 -11.32
C GLU A 266 -5.30 -24.90 -12.36
N SER A 267 -4.80 -23.66 -12.51
CA SER A 267 -5.21 -22.74 -13.57
C SER A 267 -4.78 -23.24 -14.94
N GLY A 268 -3.50 -23.58 -15.13
CA GLY A 268 -3.01 -24.11 -16.41
C GLY A 268 -3.72 -25.40 -16.85
N TYR A 269 -3.97 -26.31 -15.91
CA TYR A 269 -4.72 -27.53 -16.17
C TYR A 269 -6.16 -27.25 -16.61
N LYS A 270 -6.84 -26.30 -15.95
CA LYS A 270 -8.23 -25.92 -16.27
C LYS A 270 -8.35 -25.19 -17.61
N TYR A 271 -7.30 -24.52 -18.09
CA TYR A 271 -7.35 -23.88 -19.41
C TYR A 271 -7.10 -24.89 -20.53
N ALA A 272 -6.30 -25.92 -20.28
CA ALA A 272 -6.08 -27.00 -21.23
C ALA A 272 -7.29 -27.95 -21.40
N PHE A 273 -8.13 -28.11 -20.37
CA PHE A 273 -9.28 -29.05 -20.32
C PHE A 273 -10.52 -28.44 -19.68
#